data_AF-A0A6N8U4K0-F1
#
_entry.id   AF-A0A6N8U4K0-F1
#
_cell.length_a   1.000
_cell.length_b   1.000
_cell.length_c   1.000
_cell.angle_alpha   90.00
_cell.angle_beta   90.00
_cell.angle_gamma   90.00
#
_symmetry.space_group_name_H-M   'P 1'
#
loop_
_entity.id
_entity.type
_entity.pdbx_description
1 polymer ?
#
loop_
_entity_poly.entity_id
_entity_poly.type
_entity_poly.pdbx_seq_one_letter_code
_entity_poly.pdbx_strand_id
1 'polypeptide(L)'
;MITQKDKAEQFKRDLRSRQFYEGMVREYDLKLEEISIHLQGVNSPRTDVVRKTSHHRQNNFVYWLMEEEICIKERKNYCDRIARMDETLAKLEDEERDLIVDLYVKNKRHENVADEHHMNRQNMYKKIDKMLFRIL
;
A
#
# COMPACT_ATOMS: atom_id res chain seq x y z
N MET A 1 -15.38 -3.51 -24.45
CA MET A 1 -16.11 -2.57 -23.59
C MET A 1 -16.00 -3.09 -22.17
N ILE A 2 -15.37 -2.35 -21.24
CA ILE A 2 -15.21 -2.82 -19.85
C ILE A 2 -16.59 -2.80 -19.20
N THR A 3 -17.04 -3.94 -18.69
CA THR A 3 -18.36 -4.04 -18.04
C THR A 3 -18.28 -3.61 -16.58
N GLN A 4 -19.42 -3.27 -15.98
CA GLN A 4 -19.48 -2.92 -14.56
C GLN A 4 -19.06 -4.10 -13.67
N LYS A 5 -19.31 -5.33 -14.12
CA LYS A 5 -18.83 -6.56 -13.47
C LYS A 5 -17.30 -6.65 -13.49
N ASP A 6 -16.66 -6.31 -14.59
CA ASP A 6 -15.19 -6.33 -14.69
C ASP A 6 -14.57 -5.30 -13.75
N LYS A 7 -15.17 -4.10 -13.63
CA LYS A 7 -14.74 -3.08 -12.65
C LYS A 7 -14.86 -3.58 -11.21
N ALA A 8 -15.98 -4.20 -10.86
CA ALA A 8 -16.20 -4.74 -9.52
C ALA A 8 -15.21 -5.87 -9.18
N GLU A 9 -14.95 -6.77 -10.12
CA GLU A 9 -13.96 -7.84 -9.92
C GLU A 9 -12.53 -7.28 -9.82
N GLN A 10 -12.18 -6.27 -10.61
CA GLN A 10 -10.90 -5.60 -10.48
C GLN A 10 -10.76 -4.93 -9.10
N PHE A 11 -11.79 -4.23 -8.64
CA PHE A 11 -11.77 -3.60 -7.32
C PHE A 11 -11.64 -4.62 -6.17
N LYS A 12 -12.33 -5.76 -6.25
CA LYS A 12 -12.15 -6.86 -5.29
C LYS A 12 -10.71 -7.39 -5.25
N ARG A 13 -10.02 -7.43 -6.40
CA ARG A 13 -8.60 -7.84 -6.48
C ARG A 13 -7.68 -6.80 -5.86
N ASP A 14 -7.96 -5.53 -6.11
CA ASP A 14 -7.19 -4.42 -5.53
C ASP A 14 -7.31 -4.44 -3.99
N LEU A 15 -8.53 -4.65 -3.46
CA LEU A 15 -8.77 -4.79 -2.01
C LEU A 15 -8.00 -5.96 -1.38
N ARG A 16 -7.93 -7.11 -2.06
CA ARG A 16 -7.11 -8.25 -1.60
C ARG A 16 -5.62 -7.95 -1.62
N SER A 17 -5.19 -7.06 -2.51
CA SER A 17 -3.81 -6.63 -2.63
C SER A 17 -3.45 -5.51 -1.64
N ARG A 18 -4.41 -5.05 -0.82
CA ARG A 18 -4.18 -3.95 0.13
C ARG A 18 -3.06 -4.26 1.12
N GLN A 19 -3.06 -5.43 1.75
CA GLN A 19 -2.01 -5.82 2.70
C GLN A 19 -0.63 -5.82 2.03
N PHE A 20 -0.56 -6.22 0.76
CA PHE A 20 0.66 -6.14 -0.02
C PHE A 20 1.09 -4.70 -0.26
N TYR A 21 0.18 -3.80 -0.66
CA TYR A 21 0.51 -2.38 -0.84
C TYR A 21 0.97 -1.72 0.47
N GLU A 22 0.32 -2.01 1.59
CA GLU A 22 0.73 -1.54 2.92
C GLU A 22 2.12 -2.07 3.29
N GLY A 23 2.42 -3.33 2.98
CA GLY A 23 3.75 -3.91 3.12
C GLY A 23 4.80 -3.19 2.29
N MET A 24 4.52 -2.94 1.00
CA MET A 24 5.42 -2.20 0.11
C MET A 24 5.67 -0.78 0.61
N VAL A 25 4.65 -0.06 1.09
CA VAL A 25 4.83 1.28 1.66
C VAL A 25 5.84 1.25 2.82
N ARG A 26 5.72 0.26 3.72
CA ARG A 26 6.67 0.07 4.84
C ARG A 26 8.09 -0.25 4.36
N GLU A 27 8.22 -1.09 3.33
CA GLU A 27 9.54 -1.38 2.75
C GLU A 27 10.18 -0.12 2.15
N TYR A 28 9.42 0.74 1.48
CA TYR A 28 9.94 2.01 0.98
C TYR A 28 10.23 3.00 2.10
N ASP A 29 9.46 3.02 3.19
CA ASP A 29 9.79 3.83 4.38
C ASP A 29 11.18 3.45 4.93
N LEU A 30 11.45 2.15 5.08
CA LEU A 30 12.75 1.64 5.54
C LEU A 30 13.89 2.00 4.56
N LYS A 31 13.65 1.87 3.26
CA LYS A 31 14.64 2.27 2.24
C LYS A 31 14.93 3.76 2.29
N LEU A 32 13.92 4.60 2.48
CA LEU A 32 14.11 6.05 2.60
C LEU A 32 14.90 6.42 3.85
N GLU A 33 14.69 5.72 4.96
CA GLU A 33 15.53 5.88 6.16
C GLU A 33 17.00 5.53 5.89
N GLU A 34 17.26 4.41 5.20
CA GLU A 34 18.62 4.01 4.81
C GLU A 34 19.29 5.03 3.89
N ILE A 35 18.56 5.51 2.87
CA ILE A 35 19.03 6.56 1.96
C ILE A 35 19.32 7.85 2.75
N SER A 36 18.47 8.21 3.71
CA SER A 36 18.69 9.38 4.58
C SER A 36 19.99 9.28 5.37
N ILE A 37 20.31 8.10 5.92
CA ILE A 37 21.58 7.85 6.63
C ILE A 37 22.77 8.06 5.70
N HIS A 38 22.68 7.59 4.46
CA HIS A 38 23.72 7.76 3.44
C HIS A 38 23.87 9.23 3.00
N LEU A 39 22.78 9.99 2.90
CA LEU A 39 22.78 11.41 2.54
C LEU A 39 23.28 12.31 3.69
N GLN A 40 22.88 12.03 4.93
CA GLN A 40 23.34 12.76 6.12
C GLN A 40 24.82 12.48 6.43
N GLY A 41 25.37 11.37 5.92
CA GLY A 41 26.78 11.03 6.03
C GLY A 41 27.20 10.93 7.50
N VAL A 42 26.54 10.05 8.27
CA VAL A 42 26.90 9.81 9.68
C VAL A 42 28.40 9.48 9.76
N ASN A 43 29.18 10.50 10.10
CA ASN A 43 30.58 10.36 10.47
C ASN A 43 30.57 9.65 11.83
N SER A 44 31.00 8.39 11.85
CA SER A 44 31.45 7.77 13.10
C SER A 44 32.42 8.73 13.82
N PRO A 45 32.35 8.90 15.16
CA PRO A 45 33.21 9.82 15.88
C PRO A 45 34.68 9.53 15.54
N ARG A 46 35.39 10.55 15.05
CA ARG A 46 36.81 10.44 14.69
C ARG A 46 37.63 10.08 15.94
N THR A 47 38.13 8.86 16.01
CA THR A 47 39.36 8.58 16.75
C THR A 47 40.54 8.83 15.83
N ASP A 48 41.16 9.99 15.97
CA ASP A 48 42.58 10.26 15.70
C ASP A 48 43.29 9.36 14.68
N VAL A 49 43.08 9.55 13.38
CA VAL A 49 44.13 9.23 12.39
C VAL A 49 44.05 10.17 11.20
N VAL A 50 45.01 11.09 11.15
CA VAL A 50 45.48 11.74 9.93
C VAL A 50 45.85 10.66 8.91
N ARG A 51 45.14 10.56 7.79
CA ARG A 51 45.74 10.10 6.53
C ARG A 51 45.11 10.81 5.33
N LYS A 52 45.95 11.64 4.71
CA LYS A 52 45.80 12.14 3.35
C LYS A 52 45.59 10.95 2.41
N THR A 53 44.42 10.88 1.79
CA THR A 53 44.23 10.33 0.44
C THR A 53 43.11 11.11 -0.23
N SER A 54 43.55 12.02 -1.07
CA SER A 54 42.79 12.69 -2.12
C SER A 54 42.13 11.66 -3.06
N HIS A 55 40.91 12.01 -3.48
CA HIS A 55 40.23 11.54 -4.69
C HIS A 55 39.78 10.07 -4.71
N HIS A 56 38.52 9.83 -4.32
CA HIS A 56 37.61 8.78 -4.81
C HIS A 56 36.24 8.77 -4.08
N ARG A 57 35.95 9.73 -3.19
CA ARG A 57 34.57 10.00 -2.74
C ARG A 57 33.80 10.88 -3.73
N GLN A 58 34.02 10.70 -5.03
CA GLN A 58 33.21 11.33 -6.07
C GLN A 58 31.99 10.45 -6.32
N ASN A 59 30.80 11.05 -6.25
CA ASN A 59 29.54 10.63 -6.88
C ASN A 59 28.59 9.61 -6.24
N ASN A 60 28.63 9.32 -4.93
CA ASN A 60 27.49 8.61 -4.31
C ASN A 60 26.35 9.55 -3.86
N PHE A 61 26.60 10.83 -3.62
CA PHE A 61 25.55 11.75 -3.16
C PHE A 61 24.44 11.96 -4.22
N VAL A 62 24.84 12.22 -5.47
CA VAL A 62 23.90 12.35 -6.59
C VAL A 62 23.14 11.04 -6.82
N TYR A 63 23.82 9.89 -6.69
CA TYR A 63 23.18 8.57 -6.76
C TYR A 63 22.09 8.41 -5.69
N TRP A 64 22.40 8.69 -4.43
CA TRP A 64 21.44 8.56 -3.33
C TRP A 64 20.27 9.54 -3.44
N LEU A 65 20.47 10.75 -3.97
CA LEU A 65 19.39 11.68 -4.29
C LEU A 65 18.45 11.12 -5.38
N MET A 66 19.02 10.54 -6.44
CA MET A 66 18.21 9.92 -7.50
C MET A 66 17.42 8.71 -6.97
N GLU A 67 18.04 7.86 -6.15
CA GLU A 67 17.36 6.73 -5.50
C GLU A 67 16.24 7.20 -4.55
N GLU A 68 16.47 8.29 -3.81
CA GLU A 68 15.45 8.90 -2.94
C GLU A 68 14.22 9.33 -3.76
N GLU A 69 14.43 10.06 -4.87
CA GLU A 69 13.34 10.50 -5.74
C GLU A 69 12.54 9.32 -6.32
N ILE A 70 13.22 8.25 -6.73
CA ILE A 70 12.59 7.02 -7.23
C ILE A 70 11.76 6.38 -6.12
N CYS A 71 12.33 6.18 -4.93
CA CYS A 71 11.65 5.57 -3.80
C CYS A 71 10.42 6.39 -3.36
N ILE A 72 10.53 7.72 -3.31
CA ILE A 72 9.40 8.62 -2.99
C ILE A 72 8.28 8.44 -4.01
N LYS A 73 8.62 8.41 -5.31
CA LYS A 73 7.64 8.27 -6.38
C LYS A 73 6.94 6.91 -6.33
N GLU A 74 7.68 5.83 -6.13
CA GLU A 74 7.13 4.48 -6.03
C GLU A 74 6.25 4.31 -4.80
N ARG A 75 6.73 4.77 -3.64
CA ARG A 75 5.94 4.83 -2.41
C ARG A 75 4.63 5.59 -2.60
N LYS A 76 4.70 6.77 -3.22
CA LYS A 76 3.52 7.59 -3.52
C LYS A 76 2.51 6.82 -4.38
N ASN A 77 2.96 6.07 -5.39
CA ASN A 77 2.05 5.27 -6.21
C ASN A 77 1.28 4.22 -5.39
N TYR A 78 1.91 3.58 -4.41
CA TYR A 78 1.24 2.64 -3.51
C TYR A 78 0.26 3.35 -2.56
N CYS A 79 0.67 4.48 -1.98
CA CYS A 79 -0.20 5.32 -1.16
C CYS A 79 -1.43 5.79 -1.95
N ASP A 80 -1.25 6.27 -3.18
CA ASP A 80 -2.34 6.74 -4.04
C ASP A 80 -3.32 5.60 -4.39
N ARG A 81 -2.83 4.36 -4.55
CA ARG A 81 -3.70 3.19 -4.75
C ARG A 81 -4.52 2.89 -3.50
N ILE A 82 -3.91 2.92 -2.32
CA ILE A 82 -4.61 2.72 -1.04
C ILE A 82 -5.66 3.82 -0.85
N ALA A 83 -5.29 5.08 -1.06
CA ALA A 83 -6.19 6.22 -0.94
C ALA A 83 -7.40 6.09 -1.88
N ARG A 84 -7.21 5.69 -3.14
CA ARG A 84 -8.33 5.46 -4.08
C ARG A 84 -9.28 4.36 -3.60
N MET A 85 -8.76 3.28 -3.02
CA MET A 85 -9.59 2.23 -2.45
C MET A 85 -10.40 2.77 -1.26
N ASP A 86 -9.75 3.51 -0.36
CA ASP A 86 -10.40 4.10 0.82
C ASP A 86 -11.46 5.14 0.44
N GLU A 87 -11.19 6.02 -0.52
CA GLU A 87 -12.17 6.97 -1.07
C GLU A 87 -13.37 6.27 -1.70
N THR A 88 -13.15 5.13 -2.36
CA THR A 88 -14.23 4.36 -2.98
C THR A 88 -15.08 3.68 -1.91
N LEU A 89 -14.45 3.08 -0.90
CA LEU A 89 -15.12 2.48 0.26
C LEU A 89 -15.82 3.53 1.13
N ALA A 90 -15.34 4.77 1.16
CA ALA A 90 -15.94 5.88 1.90
C ALA A 90 -17.36 6.22 1.43
N LYS A 91 -17.73 5.84 0.20
CA LYS A 91 -19.07 6.03 -0.36
C LYS A 91 -20.11 5.04 0.20
N LEU A 92 -19.68 4.00 0.91
CA LEU A 92 -20.54 3.01 1.55
C LEU A 92 -20.80 3.38 3.01
N GLU A 93 -21.96 2.94 3.50
CA GLU A 93 -22.29 2.96 4.94
C GLU A 93 -21.31 2.06 5.71
N ASP A 94 -21.11 2.34 7.00
CA ASP A 94 -20.09 1.67 7.81
C ASP A 94 -20.31 0.15 7.88
N GLU A 95 -21.55 -0.32 8.04
CA GLU A 95 -21.88 -1.75 8.04
C GLU A 95 -21.54 -2.46 6.71
N GLU A 96 -21.75 -1.78 5.58
CA GLU A 96 -21.47 -2.32 4.26
C GLU A 96 -19.96 -2.33 3.97
N ARG A 97 -19.25 -1.30 4.46
CA ARG A 97 -17.80 -1.22 4.39
C ARG A 97 -17.16 -2.34 5.20
N ASP A 98 -17.63 -2.57 6.42
CA ASP A 98 -17.11 -3.61 7.32
C ASP A 98 -17.22 -4.99 6.69
N LEU A 99 -18.35 -5.31 6.06
CA LEU A 99 -18.55 -6.57 5.32
C LEU A 99 -17.47 -6.77 4.23
N ILE A 100 -17.21 -5.73 3.44
CA ILE A 100 -16.23 -5.78 2.34
C ILE A 100 -14.80 -5.86 2.87
N VAL A 101 -14.48 -5.10 3.91
CA VAL A 101 -13.16 -5.10 4.56
C VAL A 101 -12.86 -6.46 5.17
N ASP A 102 -13.81 -7.05 5.90
CA ASP A 102 -13.64 -8.34 6.54
C ASP A 102 -13.38 -9.45 5.51
N LEU A 103 -14.08 -9.41 4.39
CA LEU A 103 -13.98 -10.44 3.35
C LEU A 103 -12.75 -10.28 2.46
N TYR A 104 -12.43 -9.06 2.02
CA TYR A 104 -11.40 -8.84 1.01
C TYR A 104 -10.11 -8.24 1.55
N VAL A 105 -10.13 -7.49 2.66
CA VAL A 105 -8.92 -6.88 3.24
C VAL A 105 -8.35 -7.75 4.36
N LYS A 106 -9.19 -8.19 5.30
CA LYS A 106 -8.78 -9.07 6.40
C LYS A 106 -8.72 -10.54 6.01
N ASN A 107 -9.24 -10.88 4.83
CA ASN A 107 -9.28 -12.24 4.29
C ASN A 107 -9.91 -13.24 5.29
N LYS A 108 -10.94 -12.81 6.03
CA LYS A 108 -11.68 -13.69 6.93
C LYS A 108 -12.37 -14.79 6.11
N ARG A 109 -12.62 -15.93 6.75
CA ARG A 109 -13.37 -17.02 6.12
C ARG A 109 -14.77 -16.53 5.74
N HIS A 110 -15.16 -16.76 4.50
CA HIS A 110 -16.46 -16.32 3.97
C HIS A 110 -17.66 -16.85 4.76
N GLU A 111 -17.55 -18.03 5.37
CA GLU A 111 -18.59 -18.60 6.23
C GLU A 111 -18.74 -17.79 7.51
N ASN A 112 -17.62 -17.55 8.21
CA ASN A 112 -17.61 -16.73 9.42
C ASN A 112 -18.18 -15.32 9.18
N VAL A 113 -17.81 -14.67 8.08
CA VAL A 113 -18.34 -13.34 7.75
C VAL A 113 -19.83 -13.41 7.46
N ALA A 114 -20.29 -14.43 6.74
CA ALA A 114 -21.72 -14.62 6.47
C ALA A 114 -22.52 -14.81 7.78
N ASP A 115 -21.97 -15.59 8.71
CA ASP A 115 -22.57 -15.84 10.03
C ASP A 115 -22.56 -14.58 10.93
N GLU A 116 -21.44 -13.84 10.96
CA GLU A 116 -21.27 -12.57 11.71
C GLU A 116 -22.29 -11.51 11.25
N HIS A 117 -22.64 -11.51 9.96
CA HIS A 117 -23.65 -10.61 9.39
C HIS A 117 -25.04 -11.24 9.23
N HIS A 118 -25.30 -12.38 9.88
CA HIS A 118 -26.60 -13.07 9.90
C HIS A 118 -27.21 -13.32 8.51
N MET A 119 -26.37 -13.72 7.53
CA MET A 119 -26.81 -13.91 6.15
C MET A 119 -26.21 -15.17 5.52
N ASN A 120 -26.93 -15.75 4.55
CA ASN A 120 -26.39 -16.87 3.78
C ASN A 120 -25.29 -16.38 2.81
N ARG A 121 -24.30 -17.24 2.55
CA ARG A 121 -23.16 -16.96 1.67
C ARG A 121 -23.56 -16.45 0.28
N GLN A 122 -24.61 -17.02 -0.32
CA GLN A 122 -25.14 -16.56 -1.61
C GLN A 122 -25.74 -15.15 -1.54
N ASN A 123 -26.46 -14.84 -0.47
CA ASN A 123 -27.05 -13.52 -0.26
C ASN A 123 -25.96 -12.47 0.01
N MET A 124 -24.92 -12.84 0.74
CA MET A 124 -23.74 -12.01 0.97
C MET A 124 -23.09 -11.58 -0.34
N TYR A 125 -22.76 -12.52 -1.24
CA TYR A 125 -22.17 -12.17 -2.53
C TYR A 125 -23.09 -11.29 -3.39
N LYS A 126 -24.40 -11.57 -3.43
CA LYS A 126 -25.37 -10.72 -4.11
C LYS A 126 -25.43 -9.31 -3.52
N LYS A 127 -25.33 -9.18 -2.19
CA LYS A 127 -25.33 -7.89 -1.49
C LYS A 127 -24.05 -7.11 -1.85
N ILE A 128 -22.90 -7.76 -1.78
CA ILE A 128 -21.60 -7.19 -2.16
C ILE A 128 -21.61 -6.71 -3.61
N ASP A 129 -22.09 -7.52 -4.55
CA ASP A 129 -22.14 -7.11 -5.97
C ASP A 129 -23.03 -5.88 -6.16
N LYS A 130 -24.18 -5.80 -5.48
CA LYS A 130 -25.04 -4.61 -5.50
C LYS A 130 -24.35 -3.38 -4.90
N MET A 131 -23.64 -3.53 -3.78
CA MET A 131 -22.88 -2.43 -3.15
C MET A 131 -21.80 -1.91 -4.11
N LEU A 132 -21.04 -2.81 -4.73
CA LEU A 132 -19.96 -2.47 -5.65
C LEU A 132 -20.48 -1.79 -6.92
N PHE A 133 -21.59 -2.27 -7.49
CA PHE A 133 -22.23 -1.60 -8.64
C PHE A 133 -22.80 -0.23 -8.32
N ARG A 134 -23.06 0.09 -7.05
CA ARG A 134 -23.52 1.43 -6.66
C ARG A 134 -22.37 2.44 -6.62
N ILE A 135 -21.15 2.02 -6.31
CA ILE A 135 -20.01 2.91 -6.04
C ILE A 135 -18.96 2.98 -7.17
N LEU A 136 -19.03 2.06 -8.14
CA LEU A 136 -18.11 1.90 -9.30
C LEU A 136 -18.81 2.12 -10.66
#